data_AF-A0A1I7VWA0-F1
#
_entry.id   AF-A0A1I7VWA0-F1
#
_cell.length_a   1.000
_cell.length_b   1.000
_cell.length_c   1.000
_cell.angle_alpha   90.00
_cell.angle_beta   90.00
_cell.angle_gamma   90.00
#
_symmetry.space_group_name_H-M   'P 1'
#
loop_
_entity.id
_entity.type
_entity.pdbx_description
1 polymer ?
#
loop_
_entity_poly.entity_id
_entity_poly.type
_entity_poly.pdbx_seq_one_letter_code
_entity_poly.pdbx_strand_id
1 'polypeptide(L)'
;MEGKIDINLRNFVTFIIYLAYRQVKEAMVMLNAILKYSKLQAVITKATLNSIDSIIQKLSIFFKEQMQDSRALRSLANGKLSTVKCEKKSTAIFHWAIILDLVTDMQMKSKAFPMPNASNGRTVISGRFISIGQQISLVLMEGEITANRWALFYLNQPTLIFSNAAQYMFLDEKQNIGIDLSEKLLLKLSGATKGNKFHDNWTSAICKVERRKNQTCPKYTTIQECLTLCIDEPLAQLFSINQDSIKPQSMVLELFELPAMDSIFTSNQKAPIHLEKLRDVKSEILCNVICDFHHALGVQTDLTTQINFLPELLRSYLMEQDKVEKGVGRSMEKETGTGKVGKTDQRQYICNQWKVDPKIRFIDKVKWDPPVIDEILRKLQIFDHRNTIPKVVQRHILDHCDMFVSKALSSIVKVAKEVSVKSDPMPGHL
;
A
#
# COMPACT_ATOMS: atom_id res chain seq x y z
N MET A 1 6.85 -2.36 -16.47
CA MET A 1 5.79 -1.33 -16.34
C MET A 1 5.97 -0.38 -17.50
N GLU A 2 5.21 -0.55 -18.58
CA GLU A 2 5.06 0.49 -19.59
C GLU A 2 3.76 1.21 -19.29
N GLY A 3 3.89 2.43 -18.80
CA GLY A 3 2.80 3.34 -18.53
C GLY A 3 3.41 4.73 -18.55
N LYS A 4 2.77 5.66 -19.26
CA LYS A 4 3.12 7.08 -19.13
C LYS A 4 2.61 7.53 -17.76
N ILE A 5 3.49 7.42 -16.77
CA ILE A 5 3.24 7.88 -15.41
C ILE A 5 3.52 9.38 -15.39
N ASP A 6 2.48 10.20 -15.55
CA ASP A 6 2.58 11.65 -15.33
C ASP A 6 2.56 11.91 -13.81
N ILE A 7 3.73 11.85 -13.19
CA ILE A 7 3.90 12.25 -11.79
C ILE A 7 4.00 13.77 -11.76
N ASN A 8 2.88 14.44 -11.46
CA ASN A 8 2.87 15.88 -11.25
C ASN A 8 3.41 16.19 -9.84
N LEU A 9 4.73 16.33 -9.74
CA LEU A 9 5.48 16.63 -8.52
C LEU A 9 5.40 18.12 -8.12
N ARG A 10 4.20 18.71 -8.07
CA ARG A 10 4.01 20.07 -7.54
C ARG A 10 3.88 20.03 -6.01
N ASN A 11 4.78 20.76 -5.32
CA ASN A 11 4.79 21.01 -3.86
C ASN A 11 4.99 19.77 -2.99
N PHE A 12 6.19 19.20 -3.02
CA PHE A 12 6.47 17.91 -2.39
C PHE A 12 6.54 17.97 -0.85
N VAL A 13 7.00 19.07 -0.25
CA VAL A 13 6.98 19.25 1.21
C VAL A 13 6.40 20.59 1.57
N THR A 14 5.41 20.57 2.45
CA THR A 14 4.80 21.77 3.01
C THR A 14 5.11 21.80 4.50
N PHE A 15 5.76 22.87 4.94
CA PHE A 15 5.83 23.22 6.36
C PHE A 15 4.59 24.06 6.67
N ILE A 16 3.72 23.55 7.52
CA ILE A 16 2.50 24.26 7.94
C ILE A 16 2.65 24.58 9.43
N ILE A 17 2.51 25.84 9.78
CA ILE A 17 2.49 26.31 11.16
C ILE A 17 1.09 26.86 11.43
N TYR A 18 0.37 26.24 12.35
CA TYR A 18 -0.93 26.75 12.79
C TYR A 18 -0.73 27.70 13.99
N LEU A 19 -0.99 28.98 13.77
CA LEU A 19 -0.93 30.03 14.79
C LEU A 19 -2.33 30.31 15.36
N ALA A 20 -2.48 30.21 16.67
CA ALA A 20 -3.64 30.73 17.39
C ALA A 20 -3.14 31.76 18.42
N TYR A 21 -3.57 33.02 18.29
CA TYR A 21 -3.29 34.09 19.28
C TYR A 21 -1.82 34.18 19.74
N ARG A 22 -0.86 34.32 18.79
CA ARG A 22 0.61 34.36 19.03
C ARG A 22 1.25 33.07 19.56
N GLN A 23 0.48 31.99 19.77
CA GLN A 23 1.00 30.68 20.16
C GLN A 23 0.99 29.72 18.97
N VAL A 24 2.07 28.97 18.81
CA VAL A 24 2.21 27.86 17.86
C VAL A 24 1.61 26.63 18.51
N LYS A 25 0.46 26.21 18.00
CA LYS A 25 -0.24 25.01 18.50
C LYS A 25 0.24 23.74 17.81
N GLU A 26 0.46 23.82 16.51
CA GLU A 26 0.89 22.67 15.72
C GLU A 26 1.93 23.10 14.71
N ALA A 27 3.07 22.41 14.74
CA ALA A 27 4.13 22.52 13.75
C ALA A 27 4.14 21.22 12.93
N MET A 28 3.78 21.32 11.65
CA MET A 28 3.57 20.16 10.79
C MET A 28 4.58 20.13 9.65
N VAL A 29 5.26 19.00 9.49
CA VAL A 29 6.04 18.67 8.29
C VAL A 29 5.27 17.62 7.50
N MET A 30 4.87 17.97 6.28
CA MET A 30 4.05 17.08 5.45
C MET A 30 4.68 16.79 4.10
N LEU A 31 4.85 15.51 3.78
CA LEU A 31 5.09 15.03 2.42
C LEU A 31 3.75 14.87 1.71
N ASN A 32 3.54 15.55 0.59
CA ASN A 32 2.34 15.37 -0.23
C ASN A 32 2.74 14.94 -1.65
N ALA A 33 2.29 13.75 -2.05
CA ALA A 33 2.60 13.17 -3.36
C ALA A 33 1.30 12.78 -4.08
N ILE A 34 1.14 13.27 -5.31
CA ILE A 34 -0.03 12.98 -6.15
C ILE A 34 0.45 12.28 -7.41
N LEU A 35 -0.02 11.06 -7.62
CA LEU A 35 0.20 10.24 -8.79
C LEU A 35 -1.09 10.19 -9.62
N LYS A 36 -1.03 10.61 -10.89
CA LYS A 36 -2.15 10.50 -11.84
C LYS A 36 -1.73 9.64 -13.02
N TYR A 37 -2.61 8.75 -13.47
CA TYR A 37 -2.37 7.91 -14.65
C TYR A 37 -3.67 7.56 -15.36
N SER A 38 -3.60 7.36 -16.67
CA SER A 38 -4.71 6.80 -17.45
C SER A 38 -4.77 5.28 -17.28
N LYS A 39 -3.69 4.57 -17.62
CA LYS A 39 -3.63 3.10 -17.58
C LYS A 39 -2.42 2.63 -16.78
N LEU A 40 -2.65 1.80 -15.76
CA LEU A 40 -1.62 1.12 -14.99
C LEU A 40 -1.78 -0.39 -15.16
N GLN A 41 -0.79 -1.04 -15.79
CA GLN A 41 -0.80 -2.49 -16.01
C GLN A 41 0.42 -3.14 -15.35
N ALA A 42 0.19 -4.24 -14.64
CA ALA A 42 1.26 -5.04 -14.07
C ALA A 42 0.96 -6.53 -14.15
N VAL A 43 2.00 -7.32 -14.43
CA VAL A 43 1.98 -8.78 -14.36
C VAL A 43 2.89 -9.18 -13.21
N ILE A 44 2.32 -9.82 -12.21
CA ILE A 44 3.00 -10.27 -11.00
C ILE A 44 3.17 -11.78 -11.10
N THR A 45 4.41 -12.22 -11.19
CA THR A 45 4.82 -13.61 -11.03
C THR A 45 5.43 -13.82 -9.65
N LYS A 46 5.55 -15.09 -9.27
CA LYS A 46 6.28 -15.53 -8.08
C LYS A 46 7.69 -14.93 -7.96
N ALA A 47 8.43 -14.89 -9.07
CA ALA A 47 9.76 -14.27 -9.12
C ALA A 47 9.72 -12.75 -8.85
N THR A 48 8.72 -12.03 -9.36
CA THR A 48 8.61 -10.58 -9.16
C THR A 48 8.23 -10.20 -7.72
N LEU A 49 7.47 -11.05 -7.02
CA LEU A 49 7.07 -10.82 -5.63
C LEU A 49 8.30 -10.71 -4.71
N ASN A 50 9.30 -11.56 -4.93
CA ASN A 50 10.57 -11.56 -4.18
C ASN A 50 11.41 -10.30 -4.41
N SER A 51 11.05 -9.48 -5.39
CA SER A 51 11.74 -8.24 -5.75
C SER A 51 10.97 -6.98 -5.35
N ILE A 52 9.85 -7.07 -4.62
CA ILE A 52 9.08 -5.89 -4.20
C ILE A 52 9.95 -4.89 -3.44
N ASP A 53 10.81 -5.35 -2.52
CA ASP A 53 11.75 -4.48 -1.83
C ASP A 53 12.72 -3.79 -2.80
N SER A 54 13.20 -4.49 -3.83
CA SER A 54 14.04 -3.93 -4.88
C SER A 54 13.28 -2.90 -5.73
N ILE A 55 12.00 -3.15 -6.02
CA ILE A 55 11.12 -2.21 -6.72
C ILE A 55 10.88 -0.95 -5.86
N ILE A 56 10.60 -1.11 -4.57
CA ILE A 56 10.43 0.00 -3.62
C ILE A 56 11.73 0.81 -3.53
N GLN A 57 12.89 0.15 -3.48
CA GLN A 57 14.19 0.83 -3.47
C GLN A 57 14.43 1.59 -4.79
N LYS A 58 14.14 0.99 -5.95
CA LYS A 58 14.27 1.67 -7.25
C LYS A 58 13.31 2.86 -7.36
N LEU A 59 12.08 2.72 -6.89
CA LEU A 59 11.12 3.84 -6.80
C LEU A 59 11.68 4.93 -5.87
N SER A 60 12.21 4.56 -4.70
CA SER A 60 12.83 5.52 -3.78
C SER A 60 14.03 6.24 -4.41
N ILE A 61 14.84 5.54 -5.21
CA ILE A 61 15.97 6.12 -5.95
C ILE A 61 15.43 7.08 -7.03
N PHE A 62 14.46 6.64 -7.83
CA PHE A 62 13.82 7.47 -8.84
C PHE A 62 13.21 8.74 -8.21
N PHE A 63 12.48 8.63 -7.10
CA PHE A 63 11.96 9.79 -6.38
C PHE A 63 13.08 10.68 -5.86
N LYS A 64 14.19 10.12 -5.39
CA LYS A 64 15.38 10.89 -4.98
C LYS A 64 16.03 11.62 -6.16
N GLU A 65 16.07 11.01 -7.35
CA GLU A 65 16.58 11.62 -8.58
C GLU A 65 15.67 12.74 -9.07
N GLN A 66 14.35 12.50 -9.17
CA GLN A 66 13.36 13.53 -9.50
C GLN A 66 13.35 14.67 -8.46
N MET A 67 13.56 14.30 -7.19
CA MET A 67 14.23 15.04 -6.12
C MET A 67 15.16 16.15 -6.55
N GLN A 68 16.36 15.68 -6.85
CA GLN A 68 17.53 16.46 -7.15
C GLN A 68 17.37 17.25 -8.45
N ASP A 69 16.60 16.71 -9.41
CA ASP A 69 16.30 17.37 -10.67
C ASP A 69 15.29 18.52 -10.54
N SER A 70 14.48 18.56 -9.48
CA SER A 70 13.52 19.66 -9.30
C SER A 70 14.25 21.01 -9.12
N ARG A 71 13.84 22.01 -9.92
CA ARG A 71 14.44 23.37 -9.92
C ARG A 71 14.39 24.05 -8.55
N ALA A 72 13.40 23.72 -7.71
CA ALA A 72 13.28 24.23 -6.34
C ALA A 72 14.44 23.73 -5.45
N LEU A 73 14.83 22.46 -5.55
CA LEU A 73 15.92 21.87 -4.77
C LEU A 73 17.31 22.16 -5.35
N ARG A 74 17.47 22.38 -6.66
CA ARG A 74 18.75 22.84 -7.23
C ARG A 74 19.22 24.19 -6.69
N SER A 75 18.30 25.07 -6.32
CA SER A 75 18.66 26.32 -5.63
C SER A 75 19.10 26.10 -4.17
N LEU A 76 18.71 24.98 -3.55
CA LEU A 76 19.02 24.62 -2.15
C LEU A 76 20.21 23.64 -2.02
N ALA A 77 20.48 22.81 -3.03
CA ALA A 77 21.34 21.63 -2.94
C ALA A 77 22.72 21.78 -3.61
N ASN A 78 23.40 22.91 -3.45
CA ASN A 78 24.83 23.04 -3.78
C ASN A 78 25.76 22.22 -2.84
N GLY A 79 25.24 21.21 -2.14
CA GLY A 79 25.99 20.30 -1.27
C GLY A 79 25.89 18.86 -1.77
N LYS A 80 27.04 18.19 -1.90
CA LYS A 80 27.10 16.75 -2.21
C LYS A 80 26.42 15.96 -1.08
N LEU A 81 25.33 15.28 -1.41
CA LEU A 81 24.60 14.40 -0.50
C LEU A 81 25.36 13.07 -0.32
N SER A 82 25.80 12.78 0.90
CA SER A 82 26.44 11.50 1.22
C SER A 82 25.42 10.35 1.24
N THR A 83 25.76 9.25 0.57
CA THR A 83 25.04 7.98 0.62
C THR A 83 25.25 7.32 1.98
N VAL A 84 24.19 7.23 2.79
CA VAL A 84 24.22 6.45 4.03
C VAL A 84 23.48 5.13 3.81
N LYS A 85 24.20 4.03 4.01
CA LYS A 85 23.63 2.71 4.26
C LYS A 85 22.92 2.75 5.61
N CYS A 86 21.59 2.65 5.63
CA CYS A 86 20.85 2.38 6.87
C CYS A 86 20.81 0.86 7.07
N GLU A 87 21.90 0.30 7.60
CA GLU A 87 21.95 -1.09 8.04
C GLU A 87 21.43 -1.17 9.48
N LYS A 88 20.17 -1.62 9.61
CA LYS A 88 19.63 -2.55 10.64
C LYS A 88 18.10 -2.56 10.50
N LYS A 89 17.50 -3.76 10.46
CA LYS A 89 16.04 -3.97 10.49
C LYS A 89 15.49 -3.55 11.87
N SER A 90 15.37 -2.26 12.13
CA SER A 90 14.54 -1.76 13.25
C SER A 90 13.07 -1.89 12.87
N THR A 91 12.17 -2.04 13.84
CA THR A 91 10.73 -2.04 13.55
C THR A 91 10.33 -0.72 12.87
N ALA A 92 9.36 -0.75 11.96
CA ALA A 92 9.03 0.36 11.06
C ALA A 92 8.79 1.70 11.79
N ILE A 93 8.24 1.64 13.01
CA ILE A 93 7.93 2.80 13.84
C ILE A 93 9.20 3.57 14.27
N PHE A 94 10.34 2.92 14.42
CA PHE A 94 11.59 3.59 14.83
C PHE A 94 12.14 4.54 13.76
N HIS A 95 11.73 4.40 12.50
CA HIS A 95 12.13 5.34 11.45
C HIS A 95 11.55 6.74 11.70
N TRP A 96 10.37 6.84 12.33
CA TRP A 96 9.75 8.13 12.66
C TRP A 96 10.47 8.87 13.78
N ALA A 97 11.04 8.16 14.77
CA ALA A 97 11.86 8.75 15.83
C ALA A 97 12.99 9.61 15.25
N ILE A 98 13.72 9.04 14.29
CA ILE A 98 14.86 9.69 13.64
C ILE A 98 14.43 10.99 12.95
N ILE A 99 13.27 10.99 12.29
CA ILE A 99 12.78 12.17 11.57
C ILE A 99 12.26 13.22 12.56
N LEU A 100 11.55 12.80 13.61
CA LEU A 100 11.08 13.66 14.69
C LEU A 100 12.26 14.35 15.39
N ASP A 101 13.35 13.64 15.66
CA ASP A 101 14.58 14.22 16.22
C ASP A 101 15.21 15.25 15.27
N LEU A 102 15.28 14.94 13.97
CA LEU A 102 15.81 15.88 12.98
C LEU A 102 14.97 17.15 12.87
N VAL A 103 13.65 17.03 12.92
CA VAL A 103 12.73 18.17 12.90
C VAL A 103 12.84 18.97 14.19
N THR A 104 12.91 18.30 15.34
CA THR A 104 13.09 18.93 16.65
C THR A 104 14.40 19.72 16.71
N ASP A 105 15.50 19.15 16.20
CA ASP A 105 16.79 19.84 16.06
C ASP A 105 16.68 21.10 15.19
N MET A 106 15.92 21.05 14.10
CA MET A 106 15.67 22.22 13.26
C MET A 106 14.84 23.26 14.00
N GLN A 107 13.81 22.85 14.74
CA GLN A 107 12.95 23.74 15.53
C GLN A 107 13.70 24.48 16.63
N MET A 108 14.68 23.81 17.24
CA MET A 108 15.55 24.42 18.26
C MET A 108 16.51 25.48 17.68
N LYS A 109 16.88 25.35 16.41
CA LYS A 109 17.92 26.16 15.76
C LYS A 109 17.39 27.24 14.83
N SER A 110 16.21 27.05 14.24
CA SER A 110 15.65 27.92 13.21
C SER A 110 14.50 28.76 13.74
N LYS A 111 14.54 30.08 13.50
CA LYS A 111 13.40 30.98 13.76
C LYS A 111 12.27 30.83 12.74
N ALA A 112 12.54 30.24 11.57
CA ALA A 112 11.56 30.08 10.50
C ALA A 112 10.58 28.93 10.76
N PHE A 113 10.97 27.95 11.59
CA PHE A 113 10.14 26.83 11.97
C PHE A 113 10.20 26.60 13.49
N PRO A 114 9.57 27.48 14.31
CA PRO A 114 9.65 27.44 15.76
C PRO A 114 8.96 26.21 16.37
N MET A 115 9.43 25.84 17.56
CA MET A 115 8.78 24.83 18.40
C MET A 115 7.37 25.26 18.82
N PRO A 116 6.40 24.33 18.90
CA PRO A 116 5.10 24.59 19.51
C PRO A 116 5.24 25.07 20.96
N ASN A 117 4.53 26.14 21.32
CA ASN A 117 4.60 26.79 22.64
C ASN A 117 3.25 26.89 23.36
N ALA A 118 2.18 26.36 22.76
CA ALA A 118 0.90 26.18 23.43
C ALA A 118 0.98 25.03 24.46
N SER A 119 0.08 25.03 25.45
CA SER A 119 0.00 23.96 26.48
C SER A 119 -0.25 22.56 25.92
N ASN A 120 -0.83 22.46 24.72
CA ASN A 120 -0.99 21.23 23.94
C ASN A 120 -0.24 21.31 22.60
N GLY A 121 0.87 22.05 22.58
CA GLY A 121 1.73 22.21 21.42
C GLY A 121 2.29 20.87 20.95
N ARG A 122 2.19 20.59 19.66
CA ARG A 122 2.67 19.33 19.08
C ARG A 122 3.39 19.51 17.75
N THR A 123 4.46 18.73 17.58
CA THR A 123 5.16 18.60 16.30
C THR A 123 4.68 17.32 15.63
N VAL A 124 4.13 17.44 14.43
CA VAL A 124 3.55 16.33 13.67
C VAL A 124 4.31 16.16 12.37
N ILE A 125 4.73 14.94 12.10
CA ILE A 125 5.31 14.57 10.81
C ILE A 125 4.30 13.70 10.10
N SER A 126 4.02 14.02 8.84
CA SER A 126 2.95 13.38 8.09
C SER A 126 3.33 13.11 6.64
N GLY A 127 2.74 12.07 6.09
CA GLY A 127 2.79 11.77 4.68
C GLY A 127 1.39 11.62 4.13
N ARG A 128 1.22 12.05 2.88
CA ARG A 128 0.00 11.84 2.10
C ARG A 128 0.37 11.44 0.70
N PHE A 129 -0.09 10.27 0.28
CA PHE A 129 0.06 9.76 -1.07
C PHE A 129 -1.33 9.57 -1.68
N ILE A 130 -1.58 10.24 -2.81
CA ILE A 130 -2.83 10.16 -3.55
C ILE A 130 -2.53 9.58 -4.92
N SER A 131 -3.16 8.46 -5.26
CA SER A 131 -3.09 7.80 -6.55
C SER A 131 -4.47 7.85 -7.20
N ILE A 132 -4.58 8.51 -8.36
CA ILE A 132 -5.83 8.68 -9.11
C ILE A 132 -5.61 8.08 -10.49
N GLY A 133 -6.28 6.95 -10.76
CA GLY A 133 -6.22 6.23 -12.03
C GLY A 133 -7.53 6.32 -12.81
N GLN A 134 -7.46 6.20 -14.13
CA GLN A 134 -8.64 5.83 -14.92
C GLN A 134 -8.82 4.31 -14.96
N GLN A 135 -7.73 3.55 -15.10
CA GLN A 135 -7.76 2.09 -15.18
C GLN A 135 -6.53 1.47 -14.50
N ILE A 136 -6.75 0.47 -13.64
CA ILE A 136 -5.71 -0.44 -13.14
C ILE A 136 -6.04 -1.85 -13.59
N SER A 137 -5.05 -2.55 -14.16
CA SER A 137 -5.13 -3.99 -14.44
C SER A 137 -3.93 -4.71 -13.85
N LEU A 138 -4.18 -5.62 -12.91
CA LEU A 138 -3.16 -6.43 -12.26
C LEU A 138 -3.38 -7.89 -12.57
N VAL A 139 -2.34 -8.57 -13.05
CA VAL A 139 -2.34 -10.01 -13.29
C VAL A 139 -1.51 -10.69 -12.22
N LEU A 140 -2.05 -11.74 -11.62
CA LEU A 140 -1.35 -12.62 -10.70
C LEU A 140 -1.25 -14.02 -11.33
N MET A 141 -0.05 -14.38 -11.77
CA MET A 141 0.20 -15.63 -12.48
C MET A 141 0.25 -16.83 -11.53
N GLU A 142 -0.35 -17.96 -11.90
CA GLU A 142 -0.17 -19.20 -11.15
C GLU A 142 1.17 -19.87 -11.50
N GLY A 143 2.28 -19.27 -11.07
CA GLY A 143 3.61 -19.71 -11.46
C GLY A 143 4.46 -18.61 -12.07
N GLU A 144 5.12 -18.97 -13.16
CA GLU A 144 5.87 -18.06 -14.01
C GLU A 144 4.97 -17.34 -15.02
N ILE A 145 5.55 -16.46 -15.83
CA ILE A 145 4.81 -15.70 -16.86
C ILE A 145 4.16 -16.60 -17.92
N THR A 146 4.70 -17.80 -18.09
CA THR A 146 4.22 -18.85 -19.00
C THR A 146 3.08 -19.69 -18.40
N ALA A 147 2.62 -19.41 -17.18
CA ALA A 147 1.55 -20.16 -16.53
C ALA A 147 0.25 -20.16 -17.35
N ASN A 148 -0.44 -21.30 -17.38
CA ASN A 148 -1.68 -21.46 -18.14
C ASN A 148 -2.89 -20.82 -17.46
N ARG A 149 -2.77 -20.41 -16.20
CA ARG A 149 -3.86 -19.83 -15.41
C ARG A 149 -3.36 -18.62 -14.64
N TRP A 150 -4.21 -17.60 -14.54
CA TRP A 150 -3.93 -16.40 -13.75
C TRP A 150 -5.20 -15.74 -13.23
N ALA A 151 -5.06 -14.96 -12.17
CA ALA A 151 -6.11 -14.04 -11.74
C ALA A 151 -5.88 -12.67 -12.38
N LEU A 152 -6.95 -12.05 -12.88
CA LEU A 152 -6.94 -10.70 -13.43
C LEU A 152 -7.83 -9.81 -12.56
N PHE A 153 -7.21 -8.79 -11.96
CA PHE A 153 -7.89 -7.75 -11.20
C PHE A 153 -7.97 -6.49 -12.06
N TYR A 154 -9.17 -6.09 -12.42
CA TYR A 154 -9.43 -4.88 -13.17
C TYR A 154 -10.20 -3.89 -12.30
N LEU A 155 -9.67 -2.69 -12.12
CA LEU A 155 -10.29 -1.61 -11.37
C LEU A 155 -10.53 -0.43 -12.30
N ASN A 156 -11.79 -0.02 -12.41
CA ASN A 156 -12.21 1.19 -13.10
C ASN A 156 -12.20 2.39 -12.14
N GLN A 157 -11.62 3.49 -12.61
CA GLN A 157 -11.46 4.76 -11.89
C GLN A 157 -11.06 4.62 -10.40
N PRO A 158 -9.99 3.87 -10.09
CA PRO A 158 -9.55 3.70 -8.71
C PRO A 158 -8.89 4.97 -8.19
N THR A 159 -9.26 5.35 -6.97
CA THR A 159 -8.57 6.37 -6.19
C THR A 159 -8.07 5.76 -4.88
N LEU A 160 -6.76 5.75 -4.68
CA LEU A 160 -6.12 5.28 -3.45
C LEU A 160 -5.51 6.48 -2.72
N ILE A 161 -5.85 6.67 -1.46
CA ILE A 161 -5.29 7.71 -0.61
C ILE A 161 -4.71 7.05 0.64
N PHE A 162 -3.39 7.11 0.78
CA PHE A 162 -2.70 6.78 2.01
C PHE A 162 -2.32 8.07 2.73
N SER A 163 -2.51 8.10 4.05
CA SER A 163 -2.01 9.17 4.89
C SER A 163 -1.57 8.63 6.23
N ASN A 164 -0.46 9.15 6.75
CA ASN A 164 0.00 8.85 8.10
C ASN A 164 0.42 10.12 8.84
N ALA A 165 0.41 10.05 10.16
CA ALA A 165 0.86 11.10 11.06
C ALA A 165 1.58 10.47 12.24
N ALA A 166 2.81 10.91 12.49
CA ALA A 166 3.66 10.50 13.59
C ALA A 166 3.96 11.71 14.48
N GLN A 167 3.90 11.50 15.80
CA GLN A 167 4.23 12.52 16.80
C GLN A 167 4.79 11.88 18.07
N TYR A 168 5.54 12.64 18.85
CA TYR A 168 5.90 12.23 20.21
C TYR A 168 4.70 12.33 21.15
N MET A 169 4.60 11.39 22.09
CA MET A 169 3.61 11.40 23.15
C MET A 169 4.17 10.85 24.45
N PHE A 170 3.58 11.24 25.59
CA PHE A 170 3.80 10.55 26.86
C PHE A 170 2.87 9.34 26.96
N LEU A 171 3.45 8.16 27.17
CA LEU A 171 2.73 6.89 27.24
C LEU A 171 2.12 6.62 28.61
N ASP A 172 2.72 7.18 29.67
CA ASP A 172 2.29 6.99 31.04
C ASP A 172 2.56 8.24 31.90
N GLU A 173 2.02 8.21 33.13
CA GLU A 173 2.23 9.23 34.14
C GLU A 173 3.71 9.35 34.56
N LYS A 174 4.51 8.31 34.30
CA LYS A 174 5.96 8.28 34.55
C LYS A 174 6.76 8.98 33.45
N GLN A 175 6.10 9.67 32.52
CA GLN A 175 6.69 10.46 31.45
C GLN A 175 7.53 9.62 30.46
N ASN A 176 7.21 8.34 30.29
CA ASN A 176 7.85 7.54 29.25
C ASN A 176 7.44 8.07 27.87
N ILE A 177 8.44 8.45 27.06
CA ILE A 177 8.21 9.00 25.73
C ILE A 177 8.01 7.85 24.73
N GLY A 178 6.95 7.96 23.96
CA GLY A 178 6.63 7.07 22.85
C GLY A 178 6.31 7.84 21.58
N ILE A 179 6.07 7.07 20.53
CA ILE A 179 5.58 7.54 19.23
C ILE A 179 4.12 7.11 19.10
N ASP A 180 3.29 8.06 18.74
CA ASP A 180 1.92 7.86 18.31
C ASP A 180 1.90 7.91 16.78
N LEU A 181 1.60 6.79 16.14
CA LEU A 181 1.49 6.65 14.69
C LEU A 181 0.04 6.37 14.31
N SER A 182 -0.57 7.32 13.62
CA SER A 182 -1.91 7.19 13.05
C SER A 182 -1.81 7.03 11.54
N GLU A 183 -2.43 6.00 10.99
CA GLU A 183 -2.43 5.68 9.57
C GLU A 183 -3.86 5.53 9.06
N LYS A 184 -4.08 5.96 7.82
CA LYS A 184 -5.36 5.86 7.14
C LYS A 184 -5.15 5.52 5.67
N LEU A 185 -5.87 4.52 5.21
CA LEU A 185 -5.94 4.10 3.81
C LEU A 185 -7.39 4.19 3.35
N LEU A 186 -7.60 4.94 2.28
CA LEU A 186 -8.88 5.07 1.61
C LEU A 186 -8.74 4.52 0.18
N LEU A 187 -9.54 3.52 -0.16
CA LEU A 187 -9.72 3.04 -1.52
C LEU A 187 -11.13 3.41 -1.98
N LYS A 188 -11.22 4.19 -3.05
CA LYS A 188 -12.48 4.49 -3.73
C LYS A 188 -12.48 3.83 -5.09
N LEU A 189 -13.56 3.11 -5.39
CA LEU A 189 -13.85 2.64 -6.73
C LEU A 189 -15.06 3.40 -7.24
N SER A 190 -14.91 4.05 -8.39
CA SER A 190 -16.01 4.72 -9.08
C SER A 190 -16.47 3.82 -10.22
N GLY A 191 -17.75 3.50 -10.32
CA GLY A 191 -18.26 2.64 -11.38
C GLY A 191 -19.77 2.63 -11.44
N ALA A 192 -20.31 2.74 -12.65
CA ALA A 192 -21.71 2.47 -12.92
C ALA A 192 -21.94 0.95 -12.94
N THR A 193 -23.04 0.45 -12.37
CA THR A 193 -23.40 -0.98 -12.46
C THR A 193 -23.84 -1.36 -13.86
N LYS A 194 -23.53 -2.59 -14.32
CA LYS A 194 -24.02 -3.20 -15.58
C LYS A 194 -25.55 -3.14 -15.77
N GLY A 195 -26.32 -2.83 -14.73
CA GLY A 195 -27.78 -2.64 -14.78
C GLY A 195 -28.26 -1.34 -15.44
N ASN A 196 -27.44 -0.29 -15.49
CA ASN A 196 -27.79 0.95 -16.21
C ASN A 196 -27.27 0.85 -17.65
N LYS A 197 -28.11 0.32 -18.53
CA LYS A 197 -27.86 0.21 -19.98
C LYS A 197 -27.76 1.57 -20.64
N PHE A 198 -26.60 2.21 -20.62
CA PHE A 198 -26.16 3.13 -21.66
C PHE A 198 -24.64 2.98 -21.79
N HIS A 199 -24.21 2.78 -23.05
CA HIS A 199 -22.85 2.62 -23.58
C HIS A 199 -21.64 2.89 -22.64
N ASP A 200 -20.65 2.00 -22.69
CA ASP A 200 -19.26 2.16 -22.21
C ASP A 200 -18.96 2.27 -20.70
N ASN A 201 -19.68 1.55 -19.86
CA ASN A 201 -19.35 1.51 -18.42
C ASN A 201 -18.65 0.20 -18.02
N TRP A 202 -17.32 0.18 -18.06
CA TRP A 202 -16.53 -0.94 -17.52
C TRP A 202 -16.72 -0.98 -16.00
N THR A 203 -17.23 -2.09 -15.48
CA THR A 203 -17.26 -2.34 -14.03
C THR A 203 -15.93 -2.92 -13.59
N SER A 204 -15.49 -2.56 -12.39
CA SER A 204 -14.35 -3.23 -11.76
C SER A 204 -14.67 -4.73 -11.60
N ALA A 205 -13.73 -5.60 -11.92
CA ALA A 205 -13.95 -7.04 -11.96
C ALA A 205 -12.71 -7.83 -11.52
N ILE A 206 -12.96 -8.99 -10.92
CA ILE A 206 -11.94 -9.98 -10.60
C ILE A 206 -12.26 -11.23 -11.41
N CYS A 207 -11.33 -11.66 -12.25
CA CYS A 207 -11.53 -12.77 -13.17
C CYS A 207 -10.49 -13.86 -12.96
N LYS A 208 -10.89 -15.10 -13.22
CA LYS A 208 -9.99 -16.22 -13.49
C LYS A 208 -9.82 -16.33 -15.01
N VAL A 209 -8.58 -16.40 -15.46
CA VAL A 209 -8.25 -16.58 -16.87
C VAL A 209 -7.47 -17.88 -17.02
N GLU A 210 -7.85 -18.70 -18.01
CA GLU A 210 -7.24 -19.99 -18.28
C GLU A 210 -7.01 -20.18 -19.78
N ARG A 211 -5.79 -20.55 -20.18
CA ARG A 211 -5.46 -20.84 -21.58
C ARG A 211 -6.13 -22.13 -22.04
N ARG A 212 -6.55 -22.16 -23.31
CA ARG A 212 -7.12 -23.37 -23.91
C ARG A 212 -6.04 -24.44 -24.11
N LYS A 213 -6.36 -25.69 -23.76
CA LYS A 213 -5.43 -26.85 -23.70
C LYS A 213 -4.66 -27.17 -24.98
N ASN A 214 -5.07 -26.66 -26.14
CA ASN A 214 -4.49 -27.00 -27.45
C ASN A 214 -3.55 -25.91 -28.02
N GLN A 215 -3.12 -24.93 -27.21
CA GLN A 215 -2.24 -23.86 -27.66
C GLN A 215 -0.86 -23.94 -27.00
N THR A 216 0.20 -23.79 -27.81
CA THR A 216 1.57 -23.66 -27.34
C THR A 216 1.72 -22.37 -26.55
N CYS A 217 2.50 -22.40 -25.45
CA CYS A 217 2.77 -21.19 -24.67
C CYS A 217 3.36 -20.11 -25.58
N PRO A 218 2.81 -18.88 -25.60
CA PRO A 218 3.40 -17.81 -26.38
C PRO A 218 4.81 -17.57 -25.87
N LYS A 219 5.80 -17.61 -26.76
CA LYS A 219 7.12 -17.04 -26.49
C LYS A 219 6.93 -15.54 -26.57
N TYR A 220 6.77 -14.89 -25.42
CA TYR A 220 6.65 -13.43 -25.37
C TYR A 220 7.91 -12.82 -25.99
N THR A 221 7.76 -12.11 -27.11
CA THR A 221 8.89 -11.42 -27.73
C THR A 221 9.04 -10.02 -27.16
N THR A 222 7.95 -9.41 -26.70
CA THR A 222 7.92 -8.09 -26.05
C THR A 222 7.06 -8.03 -24.79
N ILE A 223 7.28 -7.01 -23.95
CA ILE A 223 6.43 -6.71 -22.78
C ILE A 223 5.02 -6.37 -23.23
N GLN A 224 4.88 -5.57 -24.30
CA GLN A 224 3.59 -5.17 -24.85
C GLN A 224 2.75 -6.38 -25.27
N GLU A 225 3.34 -7.37 -25.96
CA GLU A 225 2.64 -8.62 -26.30
C GLU A 225 2.16 -9.37 -25.06
N CYS A 226 2.99 -9.43 -24.02
CA CYS A 226 2.59 -10.04 -22.75
C CYS A 226 1.39 -9.31 -22.12
N LEU A 227 1.39 -7.98 -22.12
CA LEU A 227 0.28 -7.19 -21.58
C LEU A 227 -0.99 -7.39 -22.42
N THR A 228 -0.88 -7.40 -23.74
CA THR A 228 -2.01 -7.64 -24.64
C THR A 228 -2.65 -9.00 -24.35
N LEU A 229 -1.85 -10.08 -24.31
CA LEU A 229 -2.34 -11.44 -24.13
C LEU A 229 -2.88 -11.71 -22.71
N CYS A 230 -2.27 -11.13 -21.69
CA CYS A 230 -2.63 -11.42 -20.30
C CYS A 230 -3.72 -10.48 -19.76
N ILE A 231 -3.90 -9.30 -20.38
CA ILE A 231 -4.80 -8.25 -19.89
C ILE A 231 -5.78 -7.82 -20.97
N ASP A 232 -5.31 -7.26 -22.08
CA ASP A 232 -6.20 -6.57 -23.01
C ASP A 232 -7.17 -7.54 -23.72
N GLU A 233 -6.70 -8.73 -24.14
CA GLU A 233 -7.56 -9.78 -24.70
C GLU A 233 -8.60 -10.31 -23.70
N PRO A 234 -8.23 -10.70 -22.47
CA PRO A 234 -9.22 -11.08 -21.45
C PRO A 234 -10.25 -10.00 -21.14
N LEU A 235 -9.84 -8.73 -21.05
CA LEU A 235 -10.77 -7.62 -20.81
C LEU A 235 -11.70 -7.38 -22.00
N ALA A 236 -11.17 -7.48 -23.23
CA ALA A 236 -11.99 -7.42 -24.43
C ALA A 236 -13.06 -8.52 -24.42
N GLN A 237 -12.72 -9.74 -24.03
CA GLN A 237 -13.68 -10.84 -23.89
C GLN A 237 -14.72 -10.60 -22.78
N LEU A 238 -14.31 -9.98 -21.65
CA LEU A 238 -15.21 -9.70 -20.53
C LEU A 238 -16.26 -8.62 -20.86
N PHE A 239 -15.87 -7.59 -21.61
CA PHE A 239 -16.71 -6.42 -21.87
C PHE A 239 -17.33 -6.37 -23.28
N SER A 240 -16.88 -7.21 -24.23
CA SER A 240 -17.49 -7.29 -25.56
C SER A 240 -18.75 -8.16 -25.55
N ILE A 241 -19.86 -7.59 -26.05
CA ILE A 241 -21.15 -8.28 -26.14
C ILE A 241 -21.26 -9.13 -27.41
N ASN A 242 -20.47 -8.86 -28.46
CA ASN A 242 -20.48 -9.57 -29.74
C ASN A 242 -19.09 -9.57 -30.36
N GLN A 243 -18.46 -10.73 -30.60
CA GLN A 243 -17.54 -10.95 -31.74
C GLN A 243 -17.46 -12.44 -32.12
N ASP A 244 -17.96 -12.76 -33.32
CA ASP A 244 -17.79 -14.02 -34.03
C ASP A 244 -16.42 -14.14 -34.77
N SER A 245 -15.53 -13.15 -34.64
CA SER A 245 -14.39 -13.00 -35.55
C SER A 245 -13.00 -13.31 -34.98
N ILE A 246 -12.84 -13.50 -33.67
CA ILE A 246 -11.54 -13.87 -33.06
C ILE A 246 -11.78 -15.09 -32.18
N LYS A 247 -11.19 -16.24 -32.51
CA LYS A 247 -11.18 -17.39 -31.59
C LYS A 247 -10.36 -16.98 -30.37
N PRO A 248 -10.97 -16.79 -29.18
CA PRO A 248 -10.20 -16.35 -28.02
C PRO A 248 -9.20 -17.45 -27.62
N GLN A 249 -7.97 -17.03 -27.32
CA GLN A 249 -6.89 -17.93 -26.88
C GLN A 249 -7.10 -18.44 -25.45
N SER A 250 -7.84 -17.67 -24.65
CA SER A 250 -8.12 -17.94 -23.25
C SER A 250 -9.62 -18.00 -22.95
N MET A 251 -9.96 -18.66 -21.86
CA MET A 251 -11.28 -18.63 -21.25
C MET A 251 -11.25 -17.66 -20.07
N VAL A 252 -12.19 -16.71 -20.04
CA VAL A 252 -12.33 -15.73 -18.96
C VAL A 252 -13.58 -16.06 -18.17
N LEU A 253 -13.44 -16.19 -16.87
CA LEU A 253 -14.52 -16.36 -15.93
C LEU A 253 -14.52 -15.19 -14.93
N GLU A 254 -15.59 -14.40 -14.94
CA GLU A 254 -15.80 -13.34 -13.95
C GLU A 254 -16.14 -13.98 -12.60
N LEU A 255 -15.31 -13.77 -11.58
CA LEU A 255 -15.51 -14.28 -10.23
C LEU A 255 -16.28 -13.28 -9.37
N PHE A 256 -15.89 -12.01 -9.47
CA PHE A 256 -16.49 -10.90 -8.74
C PHE A 256 -16.67 -9.69 -9.65
N GLU A 257 -17.85 -9.07 -9.59
CA GLU A 257 -18.13 -7.76 -10.15
C GLU A 257 -18.17 -6.75 -8.99
N LEU A 258 -17.16 -5.90 -8.89
CA LEU A 258 -17.00 -4.95 -7.79
C LEU A 258 -17.85 -3.69 -8.05
N PRO A 259 -18.74 -3.31 -7.13
CA PRO A 259 -19.54 -2.11 -7.26
C PRO A 259 -18.70 -0.86 -6.97
N ALA A 260 -19.27 0.32 -7.24
CA ALA A 260 -18.76 1.53 -6.63
C ALA A 260 -18.76 1.37 -5.10
N MET A 261 -17.62 1.65 -4.48
CA MET A 261 -17.44 1.50 -3.04
C MET A 261 -16.39 2.46 -2.49
N ASP A 262 -16.56 2.84 -1.24
CA ASP A 262 -15.56 3.54 -0.44
C ASP A 262 -15.11 2.60 0.70
N SER A 263 -13.84 2.23 0.70
CA SER A 263 -13.23 1.42 1.75
C SER A 263 -12.22 2.26 2.54
N ILE A 264 -12.40 2.31 3.86
CA ILE A 264 -11.57 3.03 4.80
C ILE A 264 -10.99 2.04 5.80
N PHE A 265 -9.66 2.02 5.85
CA PHE A 265 -8.90 1.37 6.91
C PHE A 265 -8.19 2.43 7.74
N THR A 266 -8.32 2.38 9.06
CA THR A 266 -7.53 3.21 9.98
C THR A 266 -6.78 2.33 10.94
N SER A 267 -5.54 2.71 11.27
CA SER A 267 -4.67 2.01 12.20
C SER A 267 -4.00 3.02 13.12
N ASN A 268 -4.06 2.80 14.42
CA ASN A 268 -3.38 3.62 15.42
C ASN A 268 -2.45 2.71 16.23
N GLN A 269 -1.18 3.09 16.27
CA GLN A 269 -0.11 2.33 16.91
C GLN A 269 0.64 3.24 17.88
N LYS A 270 0.86 2.76 19.09
CA LYS A 270 1.67 3.44 20.11
C LYS A 270 2.87 2.58 20.46
N ALA A 271 4.07 3.16 20.34
CA ALA A 271 5.31 2.42 20.62
C ALA A 271 6.25 3.23 21.53
N PRO A 272 6.84 2.63 22.58
CA PRO A 272 7.87 3.28 23.37
C PRO A 272 9.18 3.43 22.60
N ILE A 273 9.93 4.52 22.86
CA ILE A 273 11.20 4.82 22.16
C ILE A 273 12.39 4.10 22.81
N HIS A 274 12.28 3.66 24.07
CA HIS A 274 13.45 3.21 24.84
C HIS A 274 13.58 1.69 25.07
N LEU A 275 14.79 1.24 24.71
CA LEU A 275 15.56 0.04 25.06
C LEU A 275 15.22 -1.31 24.43
N GLU A 276 16.33 -1.94 24.02
CA GLU A 276 16.56 -3.21 23.30
C GLU A 276 15.84 -4.47 23.84
N LYS A 277 14.98 -4.32 24.85
CA LYS A 277 14.15 -5.38 25.46
C LYS A 277 12.74 -5.50 24.85
N LEU A 278 12.44 -4.78 23.77
CA LEU A 278 11.11 -4.76 23.14
C LEU A 278 10.80 -5.93 22.19
N ARG A 279 11.54 -7.05 22.26
CA ARG A 279 11.13 -8.28 21.53
C ARG A 279 9.89 -8.95 22.12
N ASP A 280 9.44 -8.54 23.31
CA ASP A 280 8.35 -9.17 24.06
C ASP A 280 7.14 -8.26 24.37
N VAL A 281 7.16 -6.97 24.01
CA VAL A 281 5.97 -6.12 24.21
C VAL A 281 5.06 -6.26 22.99
N LYS A 282 3.98 -7.02 23.17
CA LYS A 282 2.86 -7.08 22.21
C LYS A 282 2.35 -5.66 21.99
N SER A 283 2.75 -5.02 20.90
CA SER A 283 2.24 -3.70 20.55
C SER A 283 0.80 -3.86 20.08
N GLU A 284 -0.11 -3.14 20.72
CA GLU A 284 -1.52 -3.14 20.34
C GLU A 284 -1.74 -2.19 19.16
N ILE A 285 -2.40 -2.69 18.13
CA ILE A 285 -2.88 -1.91 16.99
C ILE A 285 -4.39 -1.78 17.11
N LEU A 286 -4.85 -0.55 17.31
CA LEU A 286 -6.27 -0.23 17.25
C LEU A 286 -6.63 0.06 15.80
N CYS A 287 -7.55 -0.72 15.23
CA CYS A 287 -7.92 -0.58 13.82
C CYS A 287 -9.42 -0.53 13.60
N ASN A 288 -9.82 0.09 12.48
CA ASN A 288 -11.20 0.10 11.99
C ASN A 288 -11.21 -0.30 10.52
N VAL A 289 -12.20 -1.09 10.13
CA VAL A 289 -12.47 -1.47 8.74
C VAL A 289 -13.90 -1.09 8.40
N ILE A 290 -14.05 -0.14 7.48
CA ILE A 290 -15.35 0.37 7.05
C ILE A 290 -15.40 0.32 5.54
N CYS A 291 -16.39 -0.37 4.99
CA CYS A 291 -16.67 -0.44 3.56
C CYS A 291 -18.11 -0.01 3.31
N ASP A 292 -18.28 1.10 2.60
CA ASP A 292 -19.57 1.59 2.14
C ASP A 292 -19.76 1.19 0.68
N PHE A 293 -20.75 0.34 0.42
CA PHE A 293 -21.08 -0.16 -0.91
C PHE A 293 -22.27 0.61 -1.47
N HIS A 294 -22.08 1.25 -2.63
CA HIS A 294 -23.14 2.02 -3.29
C HIS A 294 -24.10 1.13 -4.09
N HIS A 295 -23.65 -0.06 -4.48
CA HIS A 295 -24.42 -1.05 -5.23
C HIS A 295 -24.11 -2.49 -4.80
N ALA A 296 -24.87 -3.46 -5.32
CA ALA A 296 -24.67 -4.87 -5.01
C ALA A 296 -23.40 -5.45 -5.63
N LEU A 297 -22.63 -6.18 -4.81
CA LEU A 297 -21.47 -6.97 -5.20
C LEU A 297 -21.91 -8.17 -6.03
N GLY A 298 -21.43 -8.26 -7.27
CA GLY A 298 -21.67 -9.41 -8.13
C GLY A 298 -20.72 -10.54 -7.77
N VAL A 299 -21.25 -11.75 -7.66
CA VAL A 299 -20.53 -12.95 -7.25
C VAL A 299 -20.89 -14.12 -8.17
N GLN A 300 -19.92 -14.94 -8.55
CA GLN A 300 -20.19 -16.12 -9.38
C GLN A 300 -20.98 -17.20 -8.61
N THR A 301 -21.92 -17.87 -9.29
CA THR A 301 -22.81 -18.87 -8.64
C THR A 301 -22.07 -20.11 -8.18
N ASP A 302 -21.23 -20.69 -9.04
CA ASP A 302 -20.39 -21.85 -8.71
C ASP A 302 -19.12 -21.42 -7.95
N LEU A 303 -19.34 -20.82 -6.78
CA LEU A 303 -18.28 -20.32 -5.94
C LEU A 303 -17.36 -21.46 -5.45
N THR A 304 -17.91 -22.65 -5.25
CA THR A 304 -17.23 -23.74 -4.55
C THR A 304 -16.15 -24.41 -5.41
N THR A 305 -16.36 -24.56 -6.73
CA THR A 305 -15.35 -25.19 -7.60
C THR A 305 -14.37 -24.18 -8.20
N GLN A 306 -14.83 -22.95 -8.48
CA GLN A 306 -14.05 -21.97 -9.24
C GLN A 306 -13.25 -21.01 -8.35
N ILE A 307 -13.67 -20.76 -7.11
CA ILE A 307 -12.97 -19.82 -6.23
C ILE A 307 -11.82 -20.44 -5.46
N ASN A 308 -11.76 -21.77 -5.26
CA ASN A 308 -10.60 -22.41 -4.60
C ASN A 308 -9.26 -22.06 -5.27
N PHE A 309 -9.29 -21.73 -6.56
CA PHE A 309 -8.15 -21.17 -7.29
C PHE A 309 -7.55 -19.92 -6.62
N LEU A 310 -8.35 -18.97 -6.15
CA LEU A 310 -7.85 -17.71 -5.58
C LEU A 310 -7.08 -17.94 -4.26
N PRO A 311 -7.62 -18.65 -3.25
CA PRO A 311 -6.88 -18.98 -2.03
C PRO A 311 -5.64 -19.83 -2.30
N GLU A 312 -5.70 -20.81 -3.21
CA GLU A 312 -4.54 -21.61 -3.61
C GLU A 312 -3.44 -20.75 -4.24
N LEU A 313 -3.83 -19.87 -5.17
CA LEU A 313 -2.94 -18.91 -5.80
C LEU A 313 -2.29 -18.00 -4.75
N LEU A 314 -3.09 -17.35 -3.89
CA LEU A 314 -2.57 -16.46 -2.85
C LEU A 314 -1.63 -17.18 -1.88
N ARG A 315 -1.97 -18.41 -1.46
CA ARG A 315 -1.07 -19.22 -0.62
C ARG A 315 0.24 -19.52 -1.30
N SER A 316 0.22 -19.82 -2.60
CA SER A 316 1.45 -20.12 -3.33
C SER A 316 2.45 -18.95 -3.31
N TYR A 317 1.94 -17.70 -3.26
CA TYR A 317 2.75 -16.49 -3.12
C TYR A 317 3.23 -16.28 -1.67
N LEU A 318 2.35 -16.48 -0.68
CA LEU A 318 2.70 -16.33 0.74
C LEU A 318 3.77 -17.34 1.19
N MET A 319 3.65 -18.61 0.76
CA MET A 319 4.62 -19.65 1.10
C MET A 319 6.01 -19.39 0.49
N GLU A 320 6.08 -18.72 -0.65
CA GLU A 320 7.36 -18.35 -1.27
C GLU A 320 8.04 -17.19 -0.56
N GLN A 321 7.28 -16.21 -0.07
CA GLN A 321 7.82 -15.17 0.83
C GLN A 321 8.45 -15.81 2.07
N ASP A 322 7.75 -16.74 2.72
CA ASP A 322 8.25 -17.44 3.91
C ASP A 322 9.55 -18.24 3.65
N LYS A 323 9.70 -18.82 2.45
CA LYS A 323 10.92 -19.56 2.06
C LYS A 323 12.11 -18.64 1.91
N VAL A 324 11.94 -17.49 1.26
CA VAL A 324 13.00 -16.49 1.08
C VAL A 324 13.43 -15.91 2.43
N GLU A 325 12.48 -15.63 3.32
CA GLU A 325 12.80 -15.14 4.67
C GLU A 325 13.59 -16.15 5.51
N LYS A 326 13.35 -17.46 5.33
CA LYS A 326 14.09 -18.54 6.01
C LYS A 326 15.45 -18.84 5.36
N GLY A 327 15.62 -18.60 4.06
CA GLY A 327 16.87 -18.84 3.32
C GLY A 327 18.01 -17.87 3.66
N VAL A 328 17.69 -16.70 4.23
CA VAL A 328 18.69 -15.67 4.61
C VAL A 328 19.33 -15.96 5.98
N GLY A 329 18.96 -17.03 6.68
CA GLY A 329 19.58 -17.37 7.96
C GLY A 329 19.43 -18.83 8.36
N ARG A 330 20.35 -19.69 7.90
CA ARG A 330 20.90 -20.79 8.72
C ARG A 330 22.04 -21.53 8.01
N SER A 331 23.27 -21.26 8.47
CA SER A 331 24.25 -22.34 8.68
C SER A 331 23.80 -23.19 9.89
N MET A 332 24.18 -24.46 9.84
CA MET A 332 23.63 -25.62 10.56
C MET A 332 23.39 -25.43 12.07
N GLU A 333 22.31 -26.04 12.59
CA GLU A 333 22.37 -26.94 13.74
C GLU A 333 21.05 -27.72 13.89
N LYS A 334 21.19 -29.03 14.13
CA LYS A 334 20.15 -30.07 14.14
C LYS A 334 19.27 -30.02 15.39
N GLU A 335 18.00 -30.32 15.15
CA GLU A 335 17.03 -31.07 15.94
C GLU A 335 16.99 -30.90 17.47
N THR A 336 15.89 -30.32 17.96
CA THR A 336 15.00 -30.91 18.96
C THR A 336 13.66 -30.17 18.95
N GLY A 337 12.58 -30.90 19.20
CA GLY A 337 11.20 -30.48 18.92
C GLY A 337 10.76 -29.17 19.58
N THR A 338 10.18 -28.30 18.77
CA THR A 338 9.05 -27.39 19.05
C THR A 338 8.85 -26.57 17.78
N GLY A 339 7.63 -26.56 17.23
CA GLY A 339 7.31 -25.90 15.97
C GLY A 339 7.67 -24.41 16.00
N LYS A 340 8.81 -24.04 15.41
CA LYS A 340 9.21 -22.65 15.20
C LYS A 340 8.53 -22.12 13.93
N VAL A 341 7.36 -21.54 14.15
CA VAL A 341 6.59 -20.72 13.22
C VAL A 341 7.47 -19.59 12.68
N GLY A 342 7.41 -19.32 11.37
CA GLY A 342 8.08 -18.14 10.77
C GLY A 342 7.61 -16.87 11.48
N LYS A 343 8.46 -15.83 11.56
CA LYS A 343 8.25 -14.60 12.36
C LYS A 343 6.79 -14.14 12.29
N THR A 344 6.00 -14.55 13.27
CA THR A 344 4.62 -14.13 13.42
C THR A 344 4.66 -12.67 13.80
N ASP A 345 3.89 -11.83 13.09
CA ASP A 345 3.64 -10.46 13.52
C ASP A 345 3.23 -10.49 15.00
N GLN A 346 4.08 -9.93 15.86
CA GLN A 346 3.91 -9.97 17.31
C GLN A 346 2.86 -8.95 17.78
N ARG A 347 2.39 -8.08 16.87
CA ARG A 347 1.41 -7.05 17.16
C ARG A 347 0.03 -7.68 17.38
N GLN A 348 -0.67 -7.21 18.40
CA GLN A 348 -2.03 -7.61 18.69
C GLN A 348 -2.99 -6.63 18.02
N TYR A 349 -3.87 -7.13 17.17
CA TYR A 349 -4.82 -6.28 16.43
C TYR A 349 -6.15 -6.30 17.15
N ILE A 350 -6.65 -5.12 17.48
CA ILE A 350 -7.96 -4.91 18.10
C ILE A 350 -8.78 -4.12 17.08
N CYS A 351 -9.75 -4.78 16.46
CA CYS A 351 -10.66 -4.14 15.52
C CYS A 351 -11.83 -3.53 16.29
N ASN A 352 -11.82 -2.21 16.46
CA ASN A 352 -12.85 -1.50 17.23
C ASN A 352 -14.16 -1.39 16.45
N GLN A 353 -14.07 -1.15 15.14
CA GLN A 353 -15.21 -1.05 14.26
C GLN A 353 -15.01 -1.91 13.01
N TRP A 354 -15.96 -2.82 12.78
CA TRP A 354 -16.07 -3.63 11.57
C TRP A 354 -17.41 -3.35 10.89
N LYS A 355 -17.39 -2.70 9.74
CA LYS A 355 -18.56 -2.46 8.88
C LYS A 355 -18.24 -2.91 7.47
N VAL A 356 -18.49 -4.18 7.17
CA VAL A 356 -18.35 -4.76 5.84
C VAL A 356 -19.56 -5.64 5.60
N ASP A 357 -20.59 -5.07 4.97
CA ASP A 357 -21.86 -5.75 4.71
C ASP A 357 -22.43 -5.33 3.35
N PRO A 358 -21.85 -5.83 2.24
CA PRO A 358 -22.36 -5.56 0.91
C PRO A 358 -23.67 -6.33 0.66
N LYS A 359 -24.59 -5.72 -0.08
CA LYS A 359 -25.64 -6.49 -0.76
C LYS A 359 -24.98 -7.36 -1.82
N ILE A 360 -25.31 -8.64 -1.89
CA ILE A 360 -24.72 -9.59 -2.83
C ILE A 360 -25.75 -9.94 -3.91
N ARG A 361 -25.28 -10.19 -5.13
CA ARG A 361 -26.08 -10.75 -6.23
C ARG A 361 -25.25 -11.73 -7.03
N PHE A 362 -25.92 -12.65 -7.72
CA PHE A 362 -25.25 -13.53 -8.67
C PHE A 362 -24.99 -12.83 -10.00
N ILE A 363 -23.81 -13.03 -10.57
CA ILE A 363 -23.45 -12.55 -11.91
C ILE A 363 -24.32 -13.25 -12.97
N ASP A 364 -24.53 -14.55 -12.81
CA ASP A 364 -25.31 -15.39 -13.74
C ASP A 364 -26.85 -15.18 -13.65
N LYS A 365 -27.32 -14.19 -12.87
CA LYS A 365 -28.75 -13.85 -12.69
C LYS A 365 -29.65 -15.03 -12.28
N VAL A 366 -29.11 -15.97 -11.52
CA VAL A 366 -29.87 -17.09 -10.93
C VAL A 366 -30.85 -16.54 -9.89
N LYS A 367 -32.05 -17.15 -9.82
CA LYS A 367 -33.16 -16.74 -8.94
C LYS A 367 -33.04 -17.24 -7.49
N TRP A 368 -31.85 -17.62 -7.04
CA TRP A 368 -31.63 -18.12 -5.68
C TRP A 368 -31.18 -16.99 -4.77
N ASP A 369 -31.39 -17.18 -3.47
CA ASP A 369 -30.93 -16.21 -2.50
C ASP A 369 -29.39 -16.13 -2.51
N PRO A 370 -28.82 -14.93 -2.67
CA PRO A 370 -27.40 -14.74 -2.66
C PRO A 370 -26.82 -15.03 -1.27
N PRO A 371 -25.60 -15.60 -1.18
CA PRO A 371 -24.95 -15.85 0.10
C PRO A 371 -24.64 -14.53 0.82
N VAL A 372 -24.44 -14.61 2.13
CA VAL A 372 -23.93 -13.50 2.94
C VAL A 372 -22.40 -13.38 2.77
N ILE A 373 -21.84 -12.20 3.03
CA ILE A 373 -20.40 -11.95 2.86
C ILE A 373 -19.52 -12.93 3.64
N ASP A 374 -19.94 -13.34 4.84
CA ASP A 374 -19.21 -14.30 5.68
C ASP A 374 -19.06 -15.67 5.02
N GLU A 375 -20.05 -16.12 4.25
CA GLU A 375 -19.97 -17.38 3.51
C GLU A 375 -18.98 -17.29 2.34
N ILE A 376 -18.96 -16.15 1.65
CA ILE A 376 -17.99 -15.88 0.59
C ILE A 376 -16.57 -15.87 1.17
N LEU A 377 -16.37 -15.17 2.28
CA LEU A 377 -15.06 -15.11 2.96
C LEU A 377 -14.63 -16.50 3.44
N ARG A 378 -15.55 -17.32 3.97
CA ARG A 378 -15.27 -18.71 4.35
C ARG A 378 -14.85 -19.56 3.15
N LYS A 379 -15.50 -19.40 2.00
CA LYS A 379 -15.13 -20.08 0.74
C LYS A 379 -13.80 -19.59 0.17
N LEU A 380 -13.46 -18.32 0.38
CA LEU A 380 -12.11 -17.78 0.16
C LEU A 380 -11.10 -18.22 1.25
N GLN A 381 -11.52 -19.06 2.20
CA GLN A 381 -10.71 -19.61 3.27
C GLN A 381 -10.16 -18.53 4.23
N ILE A 382 -10.92 -17.44 4.37
CA ILE A 382 -10.72 -16.33 5.33
C ILE A 382 -11.75 -16.50 6.46
N PHE A 383 -11.40 -17.32 7.45
CA PHE A 383 -12.33 -17.68 8.53
C PHE A 383 -12.47 -16.57 9.58
N ASP A 384 -11.36 -16.09 10.12
CA ASP A 384 -11.32 -15.01 11.12
C ASP A 384 -11.04 -13.67 10.44
N HIS A 385 -11.99 -13.25 9.59
CA HIS A 385 -11.84 -12.09 8.71
C HIS A 385 -11.63 -10.78 9.48
N ARG A 386 -12.25 -10.63 10.67
CA ARG A 386 -12.15 -9.42 11.51
C ARG A 386 -10.74 -9.20 12.08
N ASN A 387 -9.97 -10.27 12.25
CA ASN A 387 -8.58 -10.17 12.69
C ASN A 387 -7.59 -10.29 11.52
N THR A 388 -7.91 -11.12 10.52
CA THR A 388 -6.98 -11.45 9.44
C THR A 388 -6.87 -10.33 8.42
N ILE A 389 -7.99 -9.68 8.04
CA ILE A 389 -7.97 -8.60 7.04
C ILE A 389 -7.18 -7.39 7.55
N PRO A 390 -7.41 -6.85 8.77
CA PRO A 390 -6.58 -5.77 9.31
C PRO A 390 -5.09 -6.09 9.32
N LYS A 391 -4.72 -7.31 9.74
CA LYS A 391 -3.33 -7.80 9.75
C LYS A 391 -2.71 -7.77 8.35
N VAL A 392 -3.43 -8.29 7.35
CA VAL A 392 -2.94 -8.35 5.98
C VAL A 392 -2.79 -6.95 5.39
N VAL A 393 -3.79 -6.07 5.58
CA VAL A 393 -3.75 -4.68 5.08
C VAL A 393 -2.62 -3.89 5.72
N GLN A 394 -2.42 -4.03 7.04
CA GLN A 394 -1.30 -3.40 7.75
C GLN A 394 0.04 -3.86 7.17
N ARG A 395 0.28 -5.18 7.13
CA ARG A 395 1.58 -5.75 6.76
C ARG A 395 1.96 -5.50 5.30
N HIS A 396 0.99 -5.60 4.38
CA HIS A 396 1.29 -5.61 2.96
C HIS A 396 1.01 -4.28 2.25
N ILE A 397 0.34 -3.34 2.92
CA ILE A 397 0.06 -2.02 2.36
C ILE A 397 0.65 -0.94 3.26
N LEU A 398 0.13 -0.80 4.49
CA LEU A 398 0.50 0.33 5.34
C LEU A 398 1.98 0.33 5.70
N ASP A 399 2.53 -0.79 6.18
CA ASP A 399 3.94 -0.87 6.61
C ASP A 399 4.90 -0.53 5.43
N HIS A 400 4.55 -0.89 4.18
CA HIS A 400 5.33 -0.53 3.00
C HIS A 400 5.18 0.95 2.61
N CYS A 401 3.96 1.49 2.67
CA CYS A 401 3.71 2.92 2.44
C CYS A 401 4.42 3.78 3.50
N ASP A 402 4.36 3.38 4.77
CA ASP A 402 5.00 4.04 5.91
C ASP A 402 6.53 4.05 5.77
N MET A 403 7.13 2.90 5.41
CA MET A 403 8.55 2.78 5.10
C MET A 403 8.97 3.69 3.93
N PHE A 404 8.16 3.78 2.89
CA PHE A 404 8.43 4.65 1.74
C PHE A 404 8.39 6.13 2.14
N VAL A 405 7.32 6.56 2.83
CA VAL A 405 7.13 7.94 3.26
C VAL A 405 8.23 8.36 4.24
N SER A 406 8.56 7.53 5.23
CA SER A 406 9.60 7.84 6.21
C SER A 406 10.98 8.05 5.55
N LYS A 407 11.37 7.20 4.59
CA LYS A 407 12.62 7.37 3.83
C LYS A 407 12.63 8.65 2.99
N ALA A 408 11.52 8.96 2.32
CA ALA A 408 11.40 10.18 1.53
C ALA A 408 11.50 11.42 2.42
N LEU A 409 10.74 11.48 3.52
CA LEU A 409 10.78 12.59 4.49
C LEU A 409 12.15 12.73 5.16
N SER A 410 12.77 11.63 5.59
CA SER A 410 14.11 11.66 6.20
C SER A 410 15.13 12.31 5.27
N SER A 411 15.07 11.98 3.98
CA SER A 411 15.97 12.56 2.97
C SER A 411 15.74 14.06 2.81
N ILE A 412 14.48 14.50 2.77
CA ILE A 412 14.13 15.91 2.55
C ILE A 412 14.44 16.77 3.77
N VAL A 413 14.10 16.29 4.97
CA VAL A 413 14.37 16.99 6.24
C VAL A 413 15.88 17.16 6.44
N LYS A 414 16.70 16.17 6.08
CA LYS A 414 18.17 16.30 6.13
C LYS A 414 18.68 17.43 5.23
N VAL A 415 18.20 17.49 3.98
CA VAL A 415 18.59 18.58 3.07
C VAL A 415 18.12 19.93 3.61
N ALA A 416 16.89 20.02 4.13
CA ALA A 416 16.38 21.24 4.73
C ALA A 416 17.20 21.68 5.96
N LYS A 417 17.64 20.74 6.80
CA LYS A 417 18.53 21.01 7.95
C LYS A 417 19.87 21.58 7.50
N GLU A 418 20.51 20.98 6.50
CA GLU A 418 21.79 21.47 5.96
C GLU A 418 21.67 22.89 5.40
N VAL A 419 20.54 23.23 4.78
CA VAL A 419 20.27 24.57 4.26
C VAL A 419 20.05 25.57 5.39
N SER A 420 19.25 25.22 6.41
CA SER A 420 19.01 26.10 7.57
C SER A 420 20.31 26.44 8.31
N VAL A 421 21.24 25.49 8.43
CA VAL A 421 22.55 25.73 9.07
C VAL A 421 23.43 26.68 8.24
N LYS A 422 23.27 26.72 6.91
CA LYS A 422 24.01 27.62 6.02
C LYS A 422 23.43 29.03 5.96
N SER A 423 22.11 29.18 6.16
CA SER A 423 21.44 30.49 6.11
C SER A 423 21.53 31.29 7.41
N ASP A 424 21.68 30.62 8.56
CA ASP A 424 21.86 31.26 9.86
C ASP A 424 23.30 31.01 10.37
N PRO A 425 24.30 31.82 9.97
CA PRO A 425 25.61 31.73 10.59
C PRO A 425 25.47 32.06 12.08
N MET A 426 25.96 31.16 12.93
CA MET A 426 26.07 31.38 14.38
C MET A 426 26.60 32.79 14.64
N PRO A 427 25.97 33.60 15.52
CA PRO A 427 26.63 34.80 16.02
C PRO A 427 27.93 34.33 16.66
N GLY A 428 29.05 34.74 16.09
CA GLY A 428 30.36 34.43 16.64
C GLY A 428 30.39 34.85 18.10
N HIS A 429 30.84 33.95 18.97
CA HIS A 429 31.37 34.33 20.26
C HIS A 429 32.49 35.35 20.00
N LEU A 430 32.20 36.62 20.32
CA LEU A 430 33.16 37.68 20.57
C LEU A 430 33.06 38.03 22.06
#